data_AF-A0A0F9B240-F1
#
_entry.id   AF-A0A0F9B240-F1
#
_cell.length_a   1.000
_cell.length_b   1.000
_cell.length_c   1.000
_cell.angle_alpha   90.00
_cell.angle_beta   90.00
_cell.angle_gamma   90.00
#
_symmetry.space_group_name_H-M   'P 1'
#
loop_
_entity.id
_entity.type
_entity.pdbx_description
1 polymer ?
#
loop_
_entity_poly.entity_id
_entity_poly.type
_entity_poly.pdbx_seq_one_letter_code
_entity_poly.pdbx_strand_id
1 'polypeptide(L)'
;LHSDIREDEQFYDLDVAELLNLPRKFKKDGIILPTAREVIDTAADHIAPVNRRINVPRRKTDKTGTDQANKIRRFYEALLNWVDRKGDTSRFRNGGKGLGLTGITVWKLIYDRKLFPPKPVKTKDESIDEFDDRLDEWTVDRKNIIPFDLQVIHPREIIFDHTHEPPQWIIQTSNKMVGDIIDEFPSWPNPKNRKKTDEVEVLEYWEDKRRAVIIDKTSALKGENEIVKHRQSVHPYVIGGSGLGHDDWEHRLEKKYVGLLRFIKSVLLAESRAYSIADIVLKGGAWPVRVAEGDRANEMPRIRLEYGTVQPLPPGVKITDLTPQLPPEMVFNFMALNNGIISAAAAPRVVRGLREPGITSGFDRQLELGQARLRYGPLVWTMERMLEEVCRKAGRIMQALDLGPINIQAGTTE
;
A
#
# COMPACT_ATOMS: atom_id res chain seq x y z
N LEU A 1 -6.33 -2.75 16.10
CA LEU A 1 -6.01 -2.85 14.65
C LEU A 1 -6.58 -1.70 13.79
N HIS A 2 -7.88 -1.65 13.45
CA HIS A 2 -8.40 -0.65 12.48
C HIS A 2 -8.17 0.81 12.89
N SER A 3 -8.26 1.11 14.19
CA SER A 3 -7.93 2.44 14.73
C SER A 3 -6.46 2.80 14.49
N ASP A 4 -5.56 1.84 14.66
CA ASP A 4 -4.12 2.09 14.52
C ASP A 4 -3.71 2.21 13.05
N ILE A 5 -4.37 1.47 12.16
CA ILE A 5 -4.21 1.60 10.70
C ILE A 5 -4.57 3.03 10.27
N ARG A 6 -5.70 3.56 10.75
CA ARG A 6 -6.10 4.94 10.46
C ARG A 6 -5.06 5.95 10.96
N GLU A 7 -4.49 5.72 12.13
CA GLU A 7 -3.43 6.59 12.64
C GLU A 7 -2.15 6.48 11.79
N ASP A 8 -1.75 5.28 11.34
CA ASP A 8 -0.61 5.12 10.43
C ASP A 8 -0.83 5.88 9.11
N GLU A 9 -2.04 5.80 8.55
CA GLU A 9 -2.46 6.50 7.33
C GLU A 9 -2.37 8.03 7.48
N GLN A 10 -2.81 8.58 8.60
CA GLN A 10 -2.69 10.03 8.87
C GLN A 10 -1.24 10.52 8.77
N PHE A 11 -0.29 9.73 9.27
CA PHE A 11 1.13 10.06 9.15
C PHE A 11 1.64 10.00 7.71
N TYR A 12 1.17 9.03 6.92
CA TYR A 12 1.54 8.90 5.51
C TYR A 12 0.96 10.03 4.65
N ASP A 13 -0.30 10.40 4.90
CA ASP A 13 -1.02 11.46 4.21
C ASP A 13 -0.60 12.87 4.67
N LEU A 14 0.29 12.93 5.68
CA LEU A 14 0.76 14.17 6.30
C LEU A 14 -0.38 14.97 6.97
N ASP A 15 -1.46 14.30 7.37
CA ASP A 15 -2.58 14.90 8.09
C ASP A 15 -2.35 14.89 9.61
N VAL A 16 -1.24 15.48 10.04
CA VAL A 16 -0.78 15.49 11.44
C VAL A 16 -0.41 16.89 11.95
N ALA A 17 -0.81 17.94 11.23
CA ALA A 17 -0.48 19.35 11.57
C ALA A 17 -0.91 19.70 13.00
N GLU A 18 -2.08 19.20 13.40
CA GLU A 18 -2.66 19.49 14.71
C GLU A 18 -1.90 18.85 15.85
N LEU A 19 -1.20 17.73 15.59
CA LEU A 19 -0.40 16.99 16.58
C LEU A 19 0.94 17.66 16.88
N LEU A 20 1.33 18.69 16.12
CA LEU A 20 2.57 19.43 16.35
C LEU A 20 2.54 20.23 17.66
N ASN A 21 1.39 20.45 18.29
CA ASN A 21 1.23 21.19 19.55
C ASN A 21 1.93 22.57 19.54
N LEU A 22 1.94 23.24 18.40
CA LEU A 22 2.48 24.60 18.29
C LEU A 22 1.55 25.60 19.02
N PRO A 23 2.08 26.70 19.57
CA PRO A 23 1.26 27.75 20.15
C PRO A 23 0.21 28.24 19.14
N ARG A 24 -1.02 28.56 19.60
CA ARG A 24 -2.15 28.94 18.72
C ARG A 24 -1.79 29.99 17.67
N LYS A 25 -0.96 30.98 18.04
CA LYS A 25 -0.49 32.05 17.15
C LYS A 25 0.35 31.55 15.96
N PHE A 26 1.01 30.40 16.10
CA PHE A 26 1.93 29.83 15.10
C PHE A 26 1.40 28.53 14.49
N LYS A 27 0.14 28.14 14.78
CA LYS A 27 -0.43 26.87 14.27
C LYS A 27 -0.44 26.83 12.74
N LYS A 28 -0.57 27.99 12.07
CA LYS A 28 -0.53 28.12 10.60
C LYS A 28 0.87 28.05 10.00
N ASP A 29 1.91 28.25 10.80
CA ASP A 29 3.31 28.19 10.39
C ASP A 29 3.92 26.79 10.60
N GLY A 30 3.11 25.82 11.05
CA GLY A 30 3.54 24.44 11.22
C GLY A 30 3.86 23.79 9.88
N ILE A 31 5.06 23.22 9.78
CA ILE A 31 5.56 22.51 8.62
C ILE A 31 5.66 21.03 8.98
N ILE A 32 5.00 20.19 8.17
CA ILE A 32 5.09 18.74 8.27
C ILE A 32 6.08 18.26 7.23
N LEU A 33 7.10 17.53 7.68
CA LEU A 33 8.12 17.00 6.79
C LEU A 33 7.61 15.73 6.08
N PRO A 34 7.99 15.51 4.80
CA PRO A 34 7.53 14.36 4.02
C PRO A 34 8.21 13.03 4.42
N THR A 35 9.00 13.01 5.50
CA THR A 35 9.83 11.88 5.94
C THR A 35 9.02 10.59 6.09
N ALA A 36 7.83 10.66 6.69
CA ALA A 36 6.96 9.49 6.86
C ALA A 36 6.58 8.84 5.52
N ARG A 37 6.19 9.67 4.54
CA ARG A 37 5.83 9.22 3.19
C ARG A 37 7.04 8.65 2.45
N GLU A 38 8.19 9.30 2.55
CA GLU A 38 9.43 8.85 1.91
C GLU A 38 9.86 7.46 2.42
N VAL A 39 9.77 7.21 3.72
CA VAL A 39 10.09 5.90 4.32
C VAL A 39 9.24 4.78 3.72
N ILE A 40 7.93 5.00 3.59
CA ILE A 40 7.00 4.01 3.04
C ILE A 40 7.20 3.82 1.54
N ASP A 41 7.31 4.90 0.78
CA ASP A 41 7.49 4.82 -0.67
C ASP A 41 8.83 4.14 -1.02
N THR A 42 9.90 4.44 -0.29
CA THR A 42 11.20 3.77 -0.43
C THR A 42 11.10 2.30 -0.09
N ALA A 43 10.42 1.94 1.00
CA ALA A 43 10.22 0.54 1.37
C ALA A 43 9.47 -0.22 0.28
N ALA A 44 8.37 0.35 -0.23
CA ALA A 44 7.57 -0.26 -1.29
C ALA A 44 8.40 -0.53 -2.56
N ASP A 45 9.30 0.38 -2.94
CA ASP A 45 10.18 0.22 -4.10
C ASP A 45 11.21 -0.90 -3.92
N HIS A 46 11.62 -1.19 -2.67
CA HIS A 46 12.55 -2.28 -2.36
C HIS A 46 11.87 -3.64 -2.19
N ILE A 47 10.60 -3.64 -1.77
CA ILE A 47 9.81 -4.86 -1.53
C ILE A 47 9.14 -5.34 -2.81
N ALA A 48 8.70 -4.42 -3.67
CA ALA A 48 8.02 -4.76 -4.92
C ALA A 48 8.97 -5.51 -5.86
N PRO A 49 8.66 -6.76 -6.24
CA PRO A 49 9.57 -7.53 -7.07
C PRO A 49 9.53 -7.04 -8.51
N VAL A 50 10.65 -6.46 -8.94
CA VAL A 50 10.89 -6.02 -10.33
C VAL A 50 11.25 -7.20 -11.23
N ASN A 51 12.01 -8.18 -10.72
CA ASN A 51 12.42 -9.38 -11.44
C ASN A 51 11.92 -10.65 -10.73
N ARG A 52 10.96 -11.34 -11.35
CA ARG A 52 10.29 -12.52 -10.76
C ARG A 52 10.88 -13.78 -11.36
N ARG A 53 11.76 -14.47 -10.62
CA ARG A 53 12.22 -15.81 -10.99
C ARG A 53 11.33 -16.83 -10.31
N ILE A 54 10.46 -17.46 -11.09
CA ILE A 54 9.54 -18.48 -10.57
C ILE A 54 10.21 -19.85 -10.72
N ASN A 55 10.41 -20.54 -9.61
CA ASN A 55 10.81 -21.94 -9.63
C ASN A 55 9.61 -22.82 -9.32
N VAL A 56 9.34 -23.80 -10.18
CA VAL A 56 8.28 -24.79 -9.95
C VAL A 56 8.96 -26.13 -9.74
N PRO A 57 8.82 -26.76 -8.56
CA PRO A 57 9.45 -28.04 -8.30
C PRO A 57 8.88 -29.11 -9.24
N ARG A 58 9.75 -29.97 -9.76
CA ARG A 58 9.35 -31.09 -10.61
C ARG A 58 8.72 -32.16 -9.73
N ARG A 59 7.59 -32.72 -10.18
CA ARG A 59 6.89 -33.82 -9.50
C ARG A 59 7.56 -35.17 -9.70
N LYS A 60 8.15 -35.34 -10.89
CA LYS A 60 8.86 -36.54 -11.32
C LYS A 60 10.17 -36.09 -11.97
N THR A 61 11.19 -36.93 -11.86
CA THR A 61 12.52 -36.70 -12.43
C THR A 61 12.59 -36.95 -13.93
N ASP A 62 11.49 -37.39 -14.55
CA ASP A 62 11.39 -37.70 -15.97
C ASP A 62 11.12 -36.47 -16.85
N LYS A 63 11.16 -36.69 -18.18
CA LYS A 63 10.87 -35.65 -19.18
C LYS A 63 9.47 -35.07 -19.01
N THR A 64 8.48 -35.91 -18.69
CA THR A 64 7.09 -35.47 -18.53
C THR A 64 6.92 -34.54 -17.33
N GLY A 65 7.56 -34.84 -16.19
CA GLY A 65 7.59 -33.95 -15.02
C GLY A 65 8.29 -32.62 -15.29
N THR A 66 9.34 -32.64 -16.10
CA THR A 66 10.05 -31.42 -16.53
C THR A 66 9.19 -30.54 -17.43
N ASP A 67 8.50 -31.13 -18.40
CA ASP A 67 7.60 -30.41 -19.31
C ASP A 67 6.39 -29.82 -18.57
N GLN A 68 5.83 -30.56 -17.60
CA GLN A 68 4.75 -30.05 -16.76
C GLN A 68 5.20 -28.86 -15.91
N ALA A 69 6.35 -28.97 -15.24
CA ALA A 69 6.89 -27.88 -14.42
C ALA A 69 7.16 -26.62 -15.25
N ASN A 70 7.71 -26.79 -16.47
CA ASN A 70 7.92 -25.68 -17.40
C ASN A 70 6.62 -25.01 -17.86
N LYS A 71 5.56 -25.79 -18.11
CA LYS A 71 4.23 -25.24 -18.47
C LYS A 71 3.65 -24.42 -17.32
N ILE A 72 3.67 -24.95 -16.10
CA ILE A 72 3.17 -24.25 -14.91
C ILE A 72 3.99 -22.98 -14.65
N ARG A 73 5.32 -23.06 -14.76
CA ARG A 73 6.21 -21.90 -14.61
C ARG A 73 5.87 -20.79 -15.60
N ARG A 74 5.71 -21.11 -16.90
CA ARG A 74 5.31 -20.14 -17.92
C ARG A 74 3.95 -19.52 -17.62
N PHE A 75 2.99 -20.31 -17.16
CA PHE A 75 1.68 -19.80 -16.77
C PHE A 75 1.78 -18.81 -15.60
N TYR A 76 2.52 -19.13 -14.54
CA TYR A 76 2.72 -18.21 -13.41
C TYR A 76 3.48 -16.95 -13.80
N GLU A 77 4.53 -17.06 -14.63
CA GLU A 77 5.27 -15.90 -15.15
C GLU A 77 4.32 -14.99 -15.95
N ALA A 78 3.49 -15.57 -16.82
CA ALA A 78 2.50 -14.83 -17.59
C ALA A 78 1.43 -14.18 -16.69
N LEU A 79 0.91 -14.92 -15.70
CA LEU A 79 -0.08 -14.42 -14.72
C LEU A 79 0.44 -13.19 -13.97
N LEU A 80 1.63 -13.28 -13.39
CA LEU A 80 2.19 -12.16 -12.60
C LEU A 80 2.50 -10.95 -13.50
N ASN A 81 2.98 -11.17 -14.72
CA ASN A 81 3.22 -10.10 -15.68
C ASN A 81 1.92 -9.43 -16.16
N TRP A 82 0.86 -10.22 -16.34
CA TRP A 82 -0.46 -9.72 -16.72
C TRP A 82 -1.05 -8.82 -15.63
N VAL A 83 -1.07 -9.32 -14.39
CA VAL A 83 -1.59 -8.59 -13.22
C VAL A 83 -0.85 -7.25 -13.02
N ASP A 84 0.47 -7.24 -13.19
CA ASP A 84 1.27 -6.01 -13.01
C ASP A 84 1.00 -4.96 -14.09
N ARG A 85 0.63 -5.40 -15.31
CA ARG A 85 0.38 -4.52 -16.47
C ARG A 85 -1.06 -4.03 -16.57
N LYS A 86 -2.03 -4.71 -15.96
CA LYS A 86 -3.47 -4.46 -16.16
C LYS A 86 -3.99 -3.15 -15.53
N GLY A 87 -3.20 -2.43 -14.73
CA GLY A 87 -3.64 -1.21 -14.05
C GLY A 87 -2.67 -0.04 -14.18
N ASP A 88 -3.16 1.15 -13.86
CA ASP A 88 -2.38 2.42 -13.89
C ASP A 88 -1.23 2.44 -12.89
N THR A 89 -1.33 1.62 -11.83
CA THR A 89 -0.30 1.48 -10.80
C THR A 89 0.01 0.01 -10.54
N SER A 90 1.28 -0.29 -10.27
CA SER A 90 1.71 -1.65 -9.94
C SER A 90 0.99 -2.13 -8.67
N ARG A 91 0.23 -3.22 -8.81
CA ARG A 91 -0.49 -3.86 -7.70
C ARG A 91 0.46 -4.37 -6.63
N PHE A 92 1.65 -4.84 -7.03
CA PHE A 92 2.65 -5.31 -6.09
C PHE A 92 3.28 -4.17 -5.30
N ARG A 93 3.54 -3.03 -5.96
CA ARG A 93 3.98 -1.82 -5.27
C ARG A 93 2.95 -1.35 -4.24
N ASN A 94 1.68 -1.32 -4.62
CA ASN A 94 0.60 -0.95 -3.68
C ASN A 94 0.47 -1.97 -2.53
N GLY A 95 0.66 -3.26 -2.81
CA GLY A 95 0.75 -4.30 -1.78
C GLY A 95 1.90 -4.06 -0.80
N GLY A 96 3.08 -3.71 -1.32
CA GLY A 96 4.27 -3.38 -0.54
C GLY A 96 4.09 -2.12 0.32
N LYS A 97 3.39 -1.10 -0.21
CA LYS A 97 2.95 0.06 0.59
C LYS A 97 2.08 -0.37 1.76
N GLY A 98 1.10 -1.24 1.54
CA GLY A 98 0.24 -1.76 2.60
C GLY A 98 1.02 -2.43 3.73
N LEU A 99 1.98 -3.30 3.38
CA LEU A 99 2.87 -3.97 4.35
C LEU A 99 3.73 -2.97 5.12
N GLY A 100 4.34 -2.00 4.43
CA GLY A 100 5.19 -0.99 5.06
C GLY A 100 4.40 -0.03 5.94
N LEU A 101 3.22 0.41 5.50
CA LEU A 101 2.41 1.42 6.16
C LEU A 101 1.62 0.84 7.33
N THR A 102 0.78 -0.15 7.06
CA THR A 102 -0.22 -0.66 8.02
C THR A 102 0.24 -1.95 8.72
N GLY A 103 1.31 -2.57 8.23
CA GLY A 103 1.78 -3.86 8.74
C GLY A 103 1.03 -5.07 8.19
N ILE A 104 0.01 -4.87 7.37
CA ILE A 104 -0.81 -5.91 6.75
C ILE A 104 -1.13 -5.52 5.30
N THR A 105 -1.20 -6.49 4.41
CA THR A 105 -1.68 -6.26 3.06
C THR A 105 -2.60 -7.40 2.64
N VAL A 106 -3.60 -7.04 1.83
CA VAL A 106 -4.69 -7.94 1.46
C VAL A 106 -4.84 -7.88 -0.04
N TRP A 107 -4.68 -9.03 -0.68
CA TRP A 107 -4.95 -9.18 -2.10
C TRP A 107 -6.17 -10.07 -2.31
N LYS A 108 -6.98 -9.73 -3.30
CA LYS A 108 -8.11 -10.53 -3.75
C LYS A 108 -7.87 -10.93 -5.20
N LEU A 109 -7.71 -12.22 -5.44
CA LEU A 109 -7.59 -12.80 -6.77
C LEU A 109 -9.00 -12.93 -7.38
N ILE A 110 -9.30 -12.10 -8.37
CA ILE A 110 -10.58 -12.12 -9.08
C ILE A 110 -10.43 -13.02 -10.30
N TYR A 111 -11.30 -14.02 -10.43
CA TYR A 111 -11.42 -14.82 -11.63
C TYR A 111 -12.63 -14.34 -12.43
N ASP A 112 -12.38 -13.82 -13.64
CA ASP A 112 -13.42 -13.38 -14.55
C ASP A 112 -13.53 -14.31 -15.75
N ARG A 113 -14.56 -15.16 -15.72
CA ARG A 113 -14.86 -16.09 -16.81
C ARG A 113 -15.32 -15.39 -18.08
N LYS A 114 -15.89 -14.18 -17.97
CA LYS A 114 -16.43 -13.44 -19.13
C LYS A 114 -15.32 -13.02 -20.10
N LEU A 115 -14.07 -12.98 -19.64
CA LEU A 115 -12.90 -12.72 -20.50
C LEU A 115 -12.64 -13.83 -21.51
N PHE A 116 -13.10 -15.06 -21.27
CA PHE A 116 -12.92 -16.13 -22.25
C PHE A 116 -13.91 -15.97 -23.41
N PRO A 117 -13.44 -16.09 -24.67
CA PRO A 117 -14.33 -16.11 -25.81
C PRO A 117 -15.28 -17.32 -25.69
N PRO A 118 -16.56 -17.15 -26.04
CA PRO A 118 -17.50 -18.26 -26.02
C PRO A 118 -17.02 -19.34 -27.00
N LYS A 119 -17.09 -20.61 -26.58
CA LYS A 119 -16.69 -21.72 -27.44
C LYS A 119 -17.57 -21.71 -28.71
N PRO A 120 -16.97 -21.78 -29.92
CA PRO A 120 -17.74 -21.81 -31.15
C PRO A 120 -18.66 -23.03 -31.15
N VAL A 121 -19.91 -22.81 -31.57
CA VAL A 121 -20.91 -23.85 -31.80
C VAL A 121 -21.06 -23.99 -33.30
N LYS A 122 -20.98 -25.23 -33.80
CA LYS A 122 -21.15 -25.51 -35.22
C LYS A 122 -22.53 -25.07 -35.68
N THR A 123 -22.59 -24.22 -36.69
CA THR A 123 -23.84 -23.83 -37.34
C THR A 123 -24.28 -24.88 -38.35
N LYS A 124 -25.60 -24.98 -38.62
CA LYS A 124 -26.15 -26.04 -39.49
C LYS A 124 -25.62 -25.99 -40.93
N ASP A 125 -25.28 -24.79 -41.41
CA ASP A 125 -24.88 -24.54 -42.80
C ASP A 125 -23.35 -24.39 -42.97
N GLU A 126 -22.58 -24.72 -41.93
CA GLU A 126 -21.13 -24.56 -41.89
C GLU A 126 -20.41 -25.88 -42.22
N SER A 127 -19.37 -25.78 -43.06
CA SER A 127 -18.54 -26.95 -43.40
C SER A 127 -17.77 -27.46 -42.17
N ILE A 128 -17.23 -28.69 -42.26
CA ILE A 128 -16.39 -29.22 -41.17
C ILE A 128 -15.09 -28.40 -41.06
N ASP A 129 -14.49 -28.07 -42.20
CA ASP A 129 -13.22 -27.34 -42.25
C ASP A 129 -13.35 -25.91 -41.68
N GLU A 130 -14.42 -25.17 -42.02
CA GLU A 130 -14.67 -23.84 -41.44
C GLU A 130 -14.91 -23.87 -39.92
N PHE A 131 -15.57 -24.94 -39.43
CA PHE A 131 -15.77 -25.11 -38.00
C PHE A 131 -14.47 -25.44 -37.27
N ASP A 132 -13.62 -26.28 -37.87
CA ASP A 132 -12.31 -26.64 -37.32
C ASP A 132 -11.37 -25.43 -37.31
N ASP A 133 -11.37 -24.60 -38.36
CA ASP A 133 -10.62 -23.34 -38.41
C ASP A 133 -11.04 -22.38 -37.27
N ARG A 134 -12.35 -22.20 -37.05
CA ARG A 134 -12.87 -21.39 -35.93
C ARG A 134 -12.54 -21.99 -34.57
N LEU A 135 -12.54 -23.31 -34.46
CA LEU A 135 -12.18 -24.00 -33.23
C LEU A 135 -10.68 -23.83 -32.92
N ASP A 136 -9.84 -23.83 -33.94
CA ASP A 136 -8.41 -23.56 -33.83
C ASP A 136 -8.14 -22.10 -33.46
N GLU A 137 -8.80 -21.14 -34.11
CA GLU A 137 -8.74 -19.71 -33.76
C GLU A 137 -9.17 -19.48 -32.30
N TRP A 138 -10.32 -20.03 -31.90
CA TRP A 138 -10.78 -19.98 -30.51
C TRP A 138 -9.78 -20.60 -29.54
N THR A 139 -9.12 -21.71 -29.93
CA THR A 139 -8.12 -22.37 -29.11
C THR A 139 -6.86 -21.52 -28.96
N VAL A 140 -6.46 -20.79 -29.99
CA VAL A 140 -5.34 -19.84 -29.95
C VAL A 140 -5.70 -18.65 -29.06
N ASP A 141 -6.87 -18.03 -29.26
CA ASP A 141 -7.33 -16.90 -28.45
C ASP A 141 -7.44 -17.25 -26.97
N ARG A 142 -8.04 -18.41 -26.67
CA ARG A 142 -8.16 -18.90 -25.30
C ARG A 142 -6.81 -19.13 -24.63
N LYS A 143 -5.77 -19.54 -25.37
CA LYS A 143 -4.41 -19.72 -24.82
C LYS A 143 -3.73 -18.40 -24.48
N ASN A 144 -4.13 -17.30 -25.13
CA ASN A 144 -3.53 -15.97 -24.93
C ASN A 144 -4.20 -15.16 -23.81
N ILE A 145 -5.34 -15.62 -23.29
CA ILE A 145 -6.13 -14.90 -22.29
C ILE A 145 -5.81 -15.40 -20.87
N ILE A 146 -5.57 -14.46 -19.97
CA ILE A 146 -5.41 -14.71 -18.54
C ILE A 146 -6.65 -14.17 -17.82
N PRO A 147 -7.55 -15.05 -17.32
CA PRO A 147 -8.85 -14.66 -16.75
C PRO A 147 -8.74 -14.20 -15.29
N PHE A 148 -7.61 -13.62 -14.91
CA PHE A 148 -7.32 -13.25 -13.53
C PHE A 148 -7.03 -11.77 -13.41
N ASP A 149 -7.46 -11.21 -12.30
CA ASP A 149 -7.08 -9.89 -11.82
C ASP A 149 -6.67 -9.97 -10.36
N LEU A 150 -5.87 -9.01 -9.92
CA LEU A 150 -5.46 -8.89 -8.53
C LEU A 150 -5.86 -7.52 -8.01
N GLN A 151 -6.79 -7.51 -7.08
CA GLN A 151 -7.19 -6.29 -6.38
C GLN A 151 -6.45 -6.20 -5.05
N VAL A 152 -5.85 -5.04 -4.78
CA VAL A 152 -5.35 -4.72 -3.44
C VAL A 152 -6.51 -4.16 -2.65
N ILE A 153 -6.91 -4.86 -1.60
CA ILE A 153 -8.03 -4.48 -0.73
C ILE A 153 -7.46 -3.72 0.45
N HIS A 154 -8.14 -2.64 0.83
CA HIS A 154 -7.76 -1.91 2.02
C HIS A 154 -7.98 -2.81 3.26
N PRO A 155 -6.99 -2.98 4.16
CA PRO A 155 -7.16 -3.86 5.31
C PRO A 155 -8.32 -3.54 6.26
N ARG A 156 -8.83 -2.30 6.25
CA ARG A 156 -9.99 -1.88 7.05
C ARG A 156 -11.33 -2.36 6.49
N GLU A 157 -11.35 -2.79 5.23
CA GLU A 157 -12.52 -3.38 4.58
C GLU A 157 -12.69 -4.86 4.93
N ILE A 158 -11.73 -5.49 5.63
CA ILE A 158 -11.78 -6.92 5.89
C ILE A 158 -11.86 -7.26 7.37
N ILE A 159 -12.55 -8.37 7.64
CA ILE A 159 -12.50 -9.10 8.91
C ILE A 159 -12.16 -10.54 8.53
N PHE A 160 -11.19 -11.13 9.20
CA PHE A 160 -10.71 -12.46 8.85
C PHE A 160 -10.43 -13.29 10.09
N ASP A 161 -10.42 -14.60 9.89
CA ASP A 161 -9.95 -15.55 10.88
C ASP A 161 -8.45 -15.38 11.13
N HIS A 162 -8.11 -14.71 12.23
CA HIS A 162 -6.72 -14.48 12.62
C HIS A 162 -6.10 -15.64 13.41
N THR A 163 -6.88 -16.68 13.72
CA THR A 163 -6.41 -17.84 14.51
C THR A 163 -5.78 -18.92 13.64
N HIS A 164 -6.02 -18.86 12.32
CA HIS A 164 -5.47 -19.80 11.35
C HIS A 164 -4.63 -19.07 10.28
N GLU A 165 -3.53 -19.70 9.88
CA GLU A 165 -2.69 -19.25 8.76
C GLU A 165 -2.57 -20.41 7.75
N PRO A 166 -3.23 -20.33 6.57
CA PRO A 166 -4.07 -19.23 6.08
C PRO A 166 -5.44 -19.11 6.80
N PRO A 167 -6.10 -17.94 6.76
CA PRO A 167 -7.43 -17.73 7.34
C PRO A 167 -8.48 -18.69 6.74
N GLN A 168 -9.33 -19.30 7.58
CA GLN A 168 -10.38 -20.20 7.11
C GLN A 168 -11.58 -19.46 6.48
N TRP A 169 -11.88 -18.27 7.01
CA TRP A 169 -12.96 -17.43 6.54
C TRP A 169 -12.57 -15.95 6.54
N ILE A 170 -13.17 -15.21 5.61
CA ILE A 170 -12.94 -13.77 5.43
C ILE A 170 -14.27 -13.11 5.07
N ILE A 171 -14.52 -11.96 5.67
CA ILE A 171 -15.62 -11.05 5.37
C ILE A 171 -15.01 -9.76 4.82
N GLN A 172 -15.44 -9.35 3.63
CA GLN A 172 -15.12 -8.04 3.06
C GLN A 172 -16.37 -7.17 3.11
N THR A 173 -16.25 -5.96 3.63
CA THR A 173 -17.26 -4.90 3.53
C THR A 173 -16.74 -3.84 2.57
N SER A 174 -17.51 -3.55 1.53
CA SER A 174 -17.15 -2.55 0.51
C SER A 174 -18.37 -1.71 0.12
N ASN A 175 -18.13 -0.48 -0.32
CA ASN A 175 -19.15 0.33 -0.98
C ASN A 175 -18.95 0.21 -2.50
N LYS A 176 -19.99 -0.23 -3.21
CA LYS A 176 -19.97 -0.35 -4.68
C LYS A 176 -21.12 0.47 -5.27
N MET A 177 -20.94 0.95 -6.50
CA MET A 177 -22.03 1.58 -7.24
C MET A 177 -23.09 0.56 -7.60
N VAL A 178 -24.36 0.95 -7.55
CA VAL A 178 -25.51 0.11 -7.91
C VAL A 178 -25.41 -0.38 -9.35
N GLY A 179 -24.84 0.42 -10.26
CA GLY A 179 -24.56 0.01 -11.65
C GLY A 179 -23.71 -1.27 -11.72
N ASP A 180 -22.56 -1.27 -11.06
CA ASP A 180 -21.64 -2.41 -11.03
C ASP A 180 -22.29 -3.65 -10.40
N ILE A 181 -23.10 -3.43 -9.36
CA ILE A 181 -23.84 -4.52 -8.70
C ILE A 181 -24.85 -5.18 -9.63
N ILE A 182 -25.58 -4.41 -10.44
CA ILE A 182 -26.55 -4.97 -11.38
C ILE A 182 -25.84 -5.81 -12.45
N ASP A 183 -24.63 -5.40 -12.87
CA ASP A 183 -23.84 -6.10 -13.89
C ASP A 183 -23.14 -7.37 -13.32
N GLU A 184 -22.71 -7.32 -12.06
CA GLU A 184 -22.08 -8.45 -11.35
C GLU A 184 -23.13 -9.47 -10.85
N PHE A 185 -24.24 -8.98 -10.31
CA PHE A 185 -25.35 -9.76 -9.75
C PHE A 185 -26.70 -9.39 -10.38
N PRO A 186 -26.99 -9.79 -11.64
CA PRO A 186 -28.25 -9.48 -12.32
C PRO A 186 -29.50 -9.98 -11.61
N SER A 187 -29.36 -10.97 -10.72
CA SER A 187 -30.44 -11.52 -9.92
C SER A 187 -30.79 -10.73 -8.66
N TRP A 188 -30.04 -9.67 -8.34
CA TRP A 188 -30.29 -8.85 -7.16
C TRP A 188 -31.53 -7.95 -7.37
N PRO A 189 -32.51 -7.96 -6.46
CA PRO A 189 -33.81 -7.31 -6.68
C PRO A 189 -33.80 -5.78 -6.54
N ASN A 190 -32.68 -5.15 -6.13
CA ASN A 190 -32.60 -3.71 -5.80
C ASN A 190 -33.80 -3.22 -4.99
N PRO A 191 -33.98 -3.69 -3.74
CA PRO A 191 -35.24 -3.54 -2.99
C PRO A 191 -35.62 -2.07 -2.72
N LYS A 192 -34.65 -1.16 -2.72
CA LYS A 192 -34.88 0.28 -2.49
C LYS A 192 -34.96 1.11 -3.78
N ASN A 193 -35.00 0.49 -4.96
CA ASN A 193 -35.01 1.17 -6.26
C ASN A 193 -33.93 2.28 -6.37
N ARG A 194 -32.72 2.00 -5.87
CA ARG A 194 -31.62 2.95 -5.93
C ARG A 194 -31.18 3.19 -7.37
N LYS A 195 -30.72 4.41 -7.68
CA LYS A 195 -30.20 4.76 -9.01
C LYS A 195 -28.86 4.09 -9.24
N LYS A 196 -28.49 3.88 -10.50
CA LYS A 196 -27.19 3.27 -10.86
C LYS A 196 -25.97 4.02 -10.31
N THR A 197 -26.11 5.33 -10.06
CA THR A 197 -25.08 6.21 -9.51
C THR A 197 -24.98 6.15 -7.98
N ASP A 198 -25.94 5.55 -7.29
CA ASP A 198 -25.94 5.49 -5.84
C ASP A 198 -24.98 4.39 -5.36
N GLU A 199 -24.38 4.57 -4.20
CA GLU A 199 -23.55 3.56 -3.56
C GLU A 199 -24.38 2.68 -2.60
N VAL A 200 -24.00 1.41 -2.53
CA VAL A 200 -24.56 0.41 -1.61
C VAL A 200 -23.45 -0.31 -0.89
N GLU A 201 -23.70 -0.63 0.39
CA GLU A 201 -22.85 -1.50 1.17
C GLU A 201 -23.03 -2.95 0.71
N VAL A 202 -21.90 -3.60 0.46
CA VAL A 202 -21.78 -4.98 0.01
C VAL A 202 -20.90 -5.71 1.00
N LEU A 203 -21.46 -6.78 1.57
CA LEU A 203 -20.75 -7.71 2.42
C LEU A 203 -20.54 -9.01 1.66
N GLU A 204 -19.28 -9.37 1.47
CA GLU A 204 -18.88 -10.64 0.87
C GLU A 204 -18.24 -11.54 1.92
N TYR A 205 -18.86 -12.68 2.19
CA TYR A 205 -18.29 -13.72 3.03
C TYR A 205 -17.71 -14.83 2.15
N TRP A 206 -16.51 -15.28 2.50
CA TRP A 206 -15.77 -16.31 1.77
C TRP A 206 -15.12 -17.31 2.70
N GLU A 207 -15.33 -18.59 2.39
CA GLU A 207 -14.55 -19.74 2.85
C GLU A 207 -13.95 -20.45 1.62
N ASP A 208 -13.21 -21.54 1.80
CA ASP A 208 -12.67 -22.32 0.69
C ASP A 208 -13.73 -22.98 -0.20
N LYS A 209 -14.90 -23.30 0.35
CA LYS A 209 -15.96 -24.03 -0.36
C LYS A 209 -17.26 -23.26 -0.48
N ARG A 210 -17.46 -22.23 0.35
CA ARG A 210 -18.73 -21.53 0.52
C ARG A 210 -18.51 -20.02 0.43
N ARG A 211 -19.50 -19.31 -0.10
CA ARG A 211 -19.52 -17.86 -0.14
C ARG A 211 -20.93 -17.33 0.04
N ALA A 212 -21.03 -16.11 0.56
CA ALA A 212 -22.28 -15.34 0.58
C ALA A 212 -22.00 -13.91 0.13
N VAL A 213 -23.01 -13.29 -0.48
CA VAL A 213 -22.95 -11.87 -0.87
C VAL A 213 -24.25 -11.22 -0.42
N ILE A 214 -24.14 -10.27 0.50
CA ILE A 214 -25.26 -9.53 1.06
C ILE A 214 -25.13 -8.08 0.58
N ILE A 215 -26.18 -7.55 -0.04
CA ILE A 215 -26.23 -6.21 -0.61
C ILE A 215 -27.44 -5.50 0.01
N ASP A 216 -27.20 -4.40 0.74
CA ASP A 216 -28.25 -3.66 1.45
C ASP A 216 -29.19 -4.58 2.25
N LYS A 217 -28.59 -5.48 3.05
CA LYS A 217 -29.26 -6.50 3.89
C LYS A 217 -30.06 -7.57 3.13
N THR A 218 -29.88 -7.68 1.81
CA THR A 218 -30.55 -8.69 0.98
C THR A 218 -29.50 -9.60 0.34
N SER A 219 -29.69 -10.91 0.41
CA SER A 219 -28.78 -11.84 -0.27
C SER A 219 -28.87 -11.70 -1.80
N ALA A 220 -27.72 -11.52 -2.44
CA ALA A 220 -27.60 -11.46 -3.89
C ALA A 220 -27.48 -12.86 -4.53
N LEU A 221 -27.12 -13.87 -3.74
CA LEU A 221 -26.95 -15.25 -4.19
C LEU A 221 -28.17 -16.10 -3.83
N LYS A 222 -28.68 -16.87 -4.80
CA LYS A 222 -29.80 -17.79 -4.58
C LYS A 222 -29.27 -19.14 -4.05
N GLY A 223 -29.58 -19.46 -2.80
CA GLY A 223 -29.30 -20.77 -2.19
C GLY A 223 -30.00 -20.97 -0.84
N GLU A 224 -30.05 -22.21 -0.35
CA GLU A 224 -30.52 -22.52 1.00
C GLU A 224 -29.65 -21.79 2.03
N ASN A 225 -30.26 -21.01 2.91
CA ASN A 225 -29.61 -20.23 3.98
C ASN A 225 -28.66 -19.11 3.51
N GLU A 226 -28.83 -18.57 2.29
CA GLU A 226 -28.06 -17.41 1.77
C GLU A 226 -26.55 -17.64 1.55
N ILE A 227 -26.02 -18.80 1.94
CA ILE A 227 -24.63 -19.23 1.75
C ILE A 227 -24.57 -20.31 0.67
N VAL A 228 -23.79 -20.09 -0.39
CA VAL A 228 -23.75 -20.96 -1.58
C VAL A 228 -22.38 -21.60 -1.75
N LYS A 229 -22.35 -22.87 -2.17
CA LYS A 229 -21.11 -23.55 -2.56
C LYS A 229 -20.55 -22.95 -3.85
N HIS A 230 -19.32 -22.43 -3.83
CA HIS A 230 -18.66 -21.94 -5.05
C HIS A 230 -17.73 -23.02 -5.64
N ARG A 231 -17.45 -22.90 -6.93
CA ARG A 231 -16.69 -23.91 -7.69
C ARG A 231 -15.17 -23.68 -7.67
N GLN A 232 -14.69 -22.58 -7.10
CA GLN A 232 -13.26 -22.23 -7.08
C GLN A 232 -12.44 -23.10 -6.13
N SER A 233 -13.07 -23.79 -5.17
CA SER A 233 -12.43 -24.70 -4.20
C SER A 233 -11.37 -24.07 -3.27
N VAL A 234 -11.15 -22.75 -3.38
CA VAL A 234 -10.34 -21.92 -2.48
C VAL A 234 -10.95 -20.52 -2.38
N HIS A 235 -10.80 -19.85 -1.23
CA HIS A 235 -11.16 -18.43 -1.11
C HIS A 235 -10.15 -17.55 -1.89
N PRO A 236 -10.58 -16.41 -2.47
CA PRO A 236 -9.75 -15.61 -3.37
C PRO A 236 -8.70 -14.72 -2.66
N TYR A 237 -8.80 -14.56 -1.34
CA TYR A 237 -7.94 -13.64 -0.61
C TYR A 237 -6.58 -14.23 -0.26
N VAL A 238 -5.57 -13.38 -0.25
CA VAL A 238 -4.23 -13.62 0.28
C VAL A 238 -3.91 -12.50 1.24
N ILE A 239 -3.60 -12.84 2.49
CA ILE A 239 -3.25 -11.88 3.54
C ILE A 239 -1.77 -12.08 3.88
N GLY A 240 -1.02 -10.99 3.94
CA GLY A 240 0.37 -10.99 4.42
C GLY A 240 0.55 -9.99 5.54
N GLY A 241 1.27 -10.38 6.59
CA GLY A 241 1.73 -9.48 7.64
C GLY A 241 3.17 -9.07 7.42
N SER A 242 3.56 -7.87 7.82
CA SER A 242 4.91 -7.32 7.60
C SER A 242 6.05 -8.12 8.24
N GLY A 243 5.75 -8.94 9.26
CA GLY A 243 6.75 -9.65 10.06
C GLY A 243 7.53 -8.74 11.02
N LEU A 244 7.13 -7.48 11.18
CA LEU A 244 7.77 -6.52 12.10
C LEU A 244 7.14 -6.52 13.50
N GLY A 245 5.94 -7.09 13.63
CA GLY A 245 5.24 -7.23 14.90
C GLY A 245 5.65 -8.47 15.67
N HIS A 246 4.95 -8.74 16.77
CA HIS A 246 5.08 -9.96 17.55
C HIS A 246 3.71 -10.53 17.92
N ASP A 247 3.61 -11.85 17.97
CA ASP A 247 2.45 -12.54 18.52
C ASP A 247 2.56 -12.56 20.04
N ASP A 248 1.73 -11.75 20.71
CA ASP A 248 1.62 -11.80 22.17
C ASP A 248 0.64 -12.89 22.63
N TRP A 249 0.68 -13.21 23.92
CA TRP A 249 -0.19 -14.24 24.52
C TRP A 249 -1.68 -13.86 24.50
N GLU A 250 -2.00 -12.57 24.30
CA GLU A 250 -3.37 -12.07 24.11
C GLU A 250 -3.82 -12.09 22.64
N HIS A 251 -2.94 -12.51 21.72
CA HIS A 251 -3.18 -12.56 20.27
C HIS A 251 -3.69 -11.24 19.68
N ARG A 252 -3.16 -10.11 20.16
CA ARG A 252 -3.59 -8.77 19.73
C ARG A 252 -3.08 -8.43 18.35
N LEU A 253 -4.02 -8.23 17.42
CA LEU A 253 -3.71 -7.98 16.01
C LEU A 253 -2.93 -6.70 15.78
N GLU A 254 -3.14 -5.66 16.60
CA GLU A 254 -2.38 -4.40 16.52
C GLU A 254 -0.88 -4.54 16.86
N LYS A 255 -0.50 -5.61 17.55
CA LYS A 255 0.91 -5.91 17.86
C LYS A 255 1.52 -6.89 16.85
N LYS A 256 0.70 -7.75 16.26
CA LYS A 256 1.10 -8.66 15.18
C LYS A 256 1.34 -7.92 13.86
N TYR A 257 0.40 -7.07 13.47
CA TYR A 257 0.45 -6.31 12.22
C TYR A 257 0.95 -4.90 12.48
N VAL A 258 2.25 -4.69 12.25
CA VAL A 258 2.93 -3.43 12.54
C VAL A 258 3.67 -2.91 11.31
N GLY A 259 3.38 -1.67 10.92
CA GLY A 259 4.10 -0.97 9.87
C GLY A 259 5.40 -0.32 10.37
N LEU A 260 6.23 0.15 9.43
CA LEU A 260 7.50 0.80 9.69
C LEU A 260 7.37 2.09 10.50
N LEU A 261 6.24 2.81 10.34
CA LEU A 261 6.03 4.10 11.01
C LEU A 261 5.66 3.95 12.49
N ARG A 262 5.13 2.80 12.91
CA ARG A 262 4.40 2.67 14.19
C ARG A 262 5.21 3.10 15.40
N PHE A 263 6.49 2.73 15.45
CA PHE A 263 7.36 3.01 16.60
C PHE A 263 8.15 4.33 16.46
N ILE A 264 8.05 5.02 15.32
CA ILE A 264 8.79 6.27 15.06
C ILE A 264 7.89 7.50 14.93
N LYS A 265 6.57 7.35 15.07
CA LYS A 265 5.58 8.45 15.01
C LYS A 265 5.95 9.66 15.89
N SER A 266 6.34 9.40 17.13
CA SER A 266 6.73 10.46 18.08
C SER A 266 7.97 11.22 17.62
N VAL A 267 8.94 10.53 17.02
CA VAL A 267 10.17 11.11 16.47
C VAL A 267 9.86 11.91 15.21
N LEU A 268 8.98 11.44 14.34
CA LEU A 268 8.51 12.15 13.14
C LEU A 268 7.79 13.46 13.51
N LEU A 269 6.95 13.44 14.55
CA LEU A 269 6.33 14.65 15.08
C LEU A 269 7.36 15.60 15.69
N ALA A 270 8.35 15.07 16.43
CA ALA A 270 9.42 15.88 17.02
C ALA A 270 10.29 16.54 15.94
N GLU A 271 10.58 15.83 14.85
CA GLU A 271 11.30 16.35 13.69
C GLU A 271 10.55 17.52 13.04
N SER A 272 9.28 17.31 12.70
CA SER A 272 8.42 18.34 12.10
C SER A 272 8.22 19.54 13.03
N ARG A 273 8.05 19.31 14.33
CA ARG A 273 7.96 20.37 15.34
C ARG A 273 9.25 21.17 15.44
N ALA A 274 10.40 20.51 15.50
CA ALA A 274 11.70 21.18 15.59
C ALA A 274 11.97 22.03 14.34
N TYR A 275 11.66 21.50 13.15
CA TYR A 275 11.76 22.25 11.90
C TYR A 275 10.84 23.47 11.89
N SER A 276 9.58 23.30 12.31
CA SER A 276 8.63 24.41 12.42
C SER A 276 9.13 25.50 13.37
N ILE A 277 9.67 25.12 14.54
CA ILE A 277 10.24 26.08 15.50
C ILE A 277 11.43 26.82 14.89
N ALA A 278 12.35 26.10 14.23
CA ALA A 278 13.50 26.70 13.58
C ALA A 278 13.06 27.69 12.48
N ASP A 279 12.09 27.34 11.64
CA ASP A 279 11.55 28.21 10.60
C ASP A 279 10.88 29.47 11.18
N ILE A 280 10.07 29.32 12.23
CA ILE A 280 9.43 30.45 12.93
C ILE A 280 10.48 31.42 13.48
N VAL A 281 11.52 30.90 14.13
CA VAL A 281 12.57 31.76 14.71
C VAL A 281 13.41 32.41 13.62
N LEU A 282 13.76 31.68 12.56
CA LEU A 282 14.48 32.24 11.40
C LEU A 282 13.68 33.37 10.75
N LYS A 283 12.36 33.20 10.58
CA LYS A 283 11.47 34.29 10.11
C LYS A 283 11.49 35.49 11.04
N GLY A 284 11.41 35.27 12.36
CA GLY A 284 11.49 36.34 13.35
C GLY A 284 12.85 37.05 13.39
N GLY A 285 13.95 36.33 13.17
CA GLY A 285 15.30 36.89 13.13
C GLY A 285 15.64 37.60 11.81
N ALA A 286 15.15 37.07 10.68
CA ALA A 286 15.32 37.71 9.36
C ALA A 286 14.47 38.97 9.22
N TRP A 287 13.31 39.02 9.89
CA TRP A 287 12.39 40.16 9.90
C TRP A 287 12.13 40.62 11.34
N PRO A 288 13.13 41.21 12.02
CA PRO A 288 12.98 41.60 13.41
C PRO A 288 11.92 42.69 13.56
N VAL A 289 11.12 42.58 14.61
CA VAL A 289 10.24 43.67 15.01
C VAL A 289 11.12 44.79 15.55
N ARG A 290 10.99 45.98 14.99
CA ARG A 290 11.71 47.16 15.43
C ARG A 290 10.79 48.02 16.27
N VAL A 291 11.28 48.47 17.42
CA VAL A 291 10.54 49.40 18.27
C VAL A 291 11.29 50.73 18.29
N ALA A 292 10.54 51.81 18.15
CA ALA A 292 11.04 53.16 18.32
C ALA A 292 10.83 53.58 19.77
N GLU A 293 11.91 53.97 20.45
CA GLU A 293 11.89 54.41 21.84
C GLU A 293 12.29 55.89 21.92
N GLY A 294 11.50 56.70 22.63
CA GLY A 294 11.75 58.12 22.87
C GLY A 294 10.49 58.99 22.87
N ASP A 295 10.56 60.18 23.47
CA ASP A 295 9.41 61.08 23.68
C ASP A 295 8.71 61.52 22.38
N ARG A 296 9.43 61.45 21.24
CA ARG A 296 8.94 61.79 19.90
C ARG A 296 8.82 60.59 18.96
N ALA A 297 8.76 59.36 19.49
CA ALA A 297 8.64 58.13 18.68
C ALA A 297 7.40 58.15 17.75
N ASN A 298 6.33 58.83 18.16
CA ASN A 298 5.10 58.98 17.38
C ASN A 298 5.25 59.87 16.13
N GLU A 299 6.33 60.65 16.05
CA GLU A 299 6.61 61.56 14.94
C GLU A 299 7.52 60.92 13.87
N MET A 300 7.78 59.61 13.97
CA MET A 300 8.61 58.91 13.00
C MET A 300 7.96 58.91 11.60
N PRO A 301 8.67 59.38 10.55
CA PRO A 301 8.19 59.25 9.18
C PRO A 301 8.16 57.78 8.76
N ARG A 302 7.40 57.45 7.69
CA ARG A 302 7.47 56.12 7.06
C ARG A 302 8.87 55.89 6.49
N ILE A 303 9.72 55.24 7.27
CA ILE A 303 11.09 54.90 6.85
C ILE A 303 11.01 53.82 5.77
N ARG A 304 11.56 54.12 4.59
CA ARG A 304 11.83 53.12 3.55
C ARG A 304 13.31 52.74 3.64
N LEU A 305 13.57 51.47 3.90
CA LEU A 305 14.92 50.93 3.98
C LEU A 305 15.39 50.64 2.56
N GLU A 306 15.93 51.65 1.89
CA GLU A 306 16.58 51.53 0.57
C GLU A 306 18.10 51.58 0.75
N TYR A 307 18.83 50.72 0.03
CA TYR A 307 20.29 50.64 0.11
C TYR A 307 20.93 51.99 -0.23
N GLY A 308 21.79 52.49 0.66
CA GLY A 308 22.54 53.74 0.46
C GLY A 308 21.79 55.03 0.83
N THR A 309 20.58 54.94 1.41
CA THR A 309 19.83 56.12 1.85
C THR A 309 19.96 56.35 3.36
N VAL A 310 20.19 57.60 3.77
CA VAL A 310 20.23 58.01 5.17
C VAL A 310 18.90 58.67 5.52
N GLN A 311 18.12 58.04 6.39
CA GLN A 311 16.84 58.57 6.85
C GLN A 311 17.02 59.26 8.20
N PRO A 312 16.63 60.54 8.35
CA PRO A 312 16.78 61.26 9.61
C PRO A 312 15.79 60.74 10.67
N LEU A 313 16.29 60.53 11.89
CA LEU A 313 15.47 60.19 13.06
C LEU A 313 15.14 61.46 13.87
N PRO A 314 13.94 61.56 14.48
CA PRO A 314 13.63 62.66 15.39
C PRO A 314 14.62 62.73 16.57
N PRO A 315 14.95 63.93 17.07
CA PRO A 315 15.87 64.08 18.20
C PRO A 315 15.40 63.28 19.42
N GLY A 316 16.29 62.47 19.99
CA GLY A 316 16.00 61.65 21.17
C GLY A 316 15.34 60.30 20.89
N VAL A 317 15.00 59.98 19.64
CA VAL A 317 14.43 58.67 19.27
C VAL A 317 15.55 57.69 18.91
N LYS A 318 15.54 56.51 19.53
CA LYS A 318 16.40 55.37 19.17
C LYS A 318 15.54 54.26 18.58
N ILE A 319 16.02 53.66 17.49
CA ILE A 319 15.45 52.41 16.99
C ILE A 319 16.19 51.28 17.70
N THR A 320 15.46 50.53 18.50
CA THR A 320 15.98 49.33 19.14
C THR A 320 15.42 48.14 18.38
N ASP A 321 16.31 47.35 17.77
CA ASP A 321 15.93 46.06 17.21
C ASP A 321 15.59 45.14 18.37
N LEU A 322 14.34 44.65 18.45
CA LEU A 322 14.07 43.46 19.25
C LEU A 322 14.68 42.30 18.48
N THR A 323 15.97 42.04 18.72
CA THR A 323 16.61 40.83 18.20
C THR A 323 16.06 39.65 18.98
N PRO A 324 15.19 38.80 18.39
CA PRO A 324 14.86 37.55 19.05
C PRO A 324 16.16 36.79 19.25
N GLN A 325 16.37 36.23 20.44
CA GLN A 325 17.46 35.29 20.62
C GLN A 325 17.30 34.19 19.59
N LEU A 326 18.31 34.02 18.73
CA LEU A 326 18.37 32.91 17.80
C LEU A 326 18.17 31.60 18.57
N PRO A 327 17.61 30.56 17.94
CA PRO A 327 17.42 29.30 18.63
C PRO A 327 18.79 28.85 19.15
N PRO A 328 18.87 28.34 20.39
CA PRO A 328 20.11 27.75 20.88
C PRO A 328 20.59 26.70 19.87
N GLU A 329 21.90 26.56 19.67
CA GLU A 329 22.48 25.50 18.82
C GLU A 329 21.90 24.11 19.14
N MET A 330 21.42 23.91 20.37
CA MET A 330 20.67 22.74 20.82
C MET A 330 19.47 22.38 19.93
N VAL A 331 18.77 23.32 19.30
CA VAL A 331 17.65 23.02 18.39
C VAL A 331 18.16 22.34 17.12
N PHE A 332 19.25 22.84 16.54
CA PHE A 332 19.88 22.23 15.37
C PHE A 332 20.50 20.87 15.70
N ASN A 333 21.14 20.76 16.87
CA ASN A 333 21.66 19.48 17.37
C ASN A 333 20.54 18.46 17.60
N PHE A 334 19.38 18.90 18.11
CA PHE A 334 18.21 18.05 18.28
C PHE A 334 17.63 17.59 16.93
N MET A 335 17.59 18.46 15.93
CA MET A 335 17.20 18.07 14.57
C MET A 335 18.15 17.04 13.96
N ALA A 336 19.46 17.19 14.17
CA ALA A 336 20.45 16.21 13.72
C ALA A 336 20.27 14.86 14.44
N LEU A 337 20.01 14.87 15.75
CA LEU A 337 19.73 13.68 16.53
C LEU A 337 18.46 12.96 16.04
N ASN A 338 17.37 13.68 15.81
CA ASN A 338 16.12 13.10 15.29
C ASN A 338 16.33 12.47 13.92
N ASN A 339 17.07 13.12 13.03
CA ASN A 339 17.44 12.55 11.73
C ASN A 339 18.27 11.27 11.86
N GLY A 340 19.18 11.21 12.83
CA GLY A 340 19.96 10.01 13.16
C GLY A 340 19.06 8.87 13.65
N ILE A 341 18.15 9.15 14.59
CA ILE A 341 17.19 8.17 15.11
C ILE A 341 16.26 7.68 14.00
N ILE A 342 15.71 8.57 13.18
CA ILE A 342 14.84 8.18 12.05
C ILE A 342 15.64 7.36 11.04
N SER A 343 16.87 7.72 10.71
CA SER A 343 17.66 6.95 9.75
C SER A 343 18.03 5.56 10.29
N ALA A 344 18.34 5.46 11.58
CA ALA A 344 18.58 4.18 12.26
C ALA A 344 17.31 3.34 12.42
N ALA A 345 16.16 3.99 12.69
CA ALA A 345 14.87 3.36 12.93
C ALA A 345 13.98 3.29 11.68
N ALA A 346 14.45 3.76 10.52
CA ALA A 346 13.79 3.66 9.22
C ALA A 346 14.80 3.30 8.12
N ALA A 347 14.60 3.78 6.89
CA ALA A 347 15.51 3.53 5.78
C ALA A 347 16.80 4.38 5.90
N PRO A 348 18.00 3.79 5.88
CA PRO A 348 19.25 4.53 5.69
C PRO A 348 19.19 5.40 4.43
N ARG A 349 19.93 6.52 4.41
CA ARG A 349 19.80 7.49 3.28
C ARG A 349 20.28 6.89 1.96
N VAL A 350 21.25 5.97 2.01
CA VAL A 350 21.77 5.26 0.83
C VAL A 350 20.68 4.50 0.08
N VAL A 351 19.70 3.94 0.80
CA VAL A 351 18.58 3.19 0.23
C VAL A 351 17.59 4.10 -0.48
N ARG A 352 17.54 5.37 -0.05
CA ARG A 352 16.75 6.44 -0.67
C ARG A 352 17.44 7.06 -1.89
N GLY A 353 18.57 6.50 -2.33
CA GLY A 353 19.39 7.07 -3.41
C GLY A 353 20.17 8.32 -3.00
N LEU A 354 20.12 8.71 -1.73
CA LEU A 354 20.84 9.87 -1.19
C LEU A 354 22.23 9.44 -0.72
N ARG A 355 23.20 10.36 -0.84
CA ARG A 355 24.55 10.12 -0.32
C ARG A 355 24.54 10.27 1.20
N GLU A 356 25.13 9.30 1.91
CA GLU A 356 25.37 9.46 3.34
C GLU A 356 26.59 10.36 3.60
N PRO A 357 26.47 11.34 4.53
CA PRO A 357 27.59 12.20 4.90
C PRO A 357 28.68 11.37 5.55
N GLY A 358 29.92 11.49 5.07
CA GLY A 358 31.07 10.75 5.61
C GLY A 358 31.42 9.45 4.89
N ILE A 359 30.57 8.95 3.99
CA ILE A 359 30.90 7.78 3.16
C ILE A 359 31.68 8.22 1.91
N THR A 360 32.92 7.73 1.82
CA THR A 360 33.84 7.98 0.70
C THR A 360 34.11 6.74 -0.14
N SER A 361 33.82 5.53 0.37
CA SER A 361 34.11 4.27 -0.32
C SER A 361 32.84 3.55 -0.82
N GLY A 362 32.97 2.83 -1.95
CA GLY A 362 31.88 2.00 -2.48
C GLY A 362 31.59 0.76 -1.63
N PHE A 363 32.55 0.32 -0.81
CA PHE A 363 32.40 -0.82 0.09
C PHE A 363 31.47 -0.51 1.25
N ASP A 364 31.65 0.64 1.91
CA ASP A 364 30.78 1.07 3.02
C ASP A 364 29.33 1.25 2.52
N ARG A 365 29.18 1.76 1.30
CA ARG A 365 27.86 1.86 0.63
C ARG A 365 27.23 0.49 0.40
N GLN A 366 28.01 -0.53 0.05
CA GLN A 366 27.50 -1.89 -0.09
C GLN A 366 27.13 -2.51 1.27
N LEU A 367 27.89 -2.23 2.33
CA LEU A 367 27.58 -2.69 3.69
C LEU A 367 26.25 -2.12 4.17
N GLU A 368 26.01 -0.82 3.99
CA GLU A 368 24.74 -0.17 4.37
C GLU A 368 23.57 -0.68 3.54
N LEU A 369 23.76 -0.92 2.24
CA LEU A 369 22.75 -1.59 1.41
C LEU A 369 22.47 -3.01 1.92
N GLY A 370 23.49 -3.73 2.40
CA GLY A 370 23.35 -5.04 3.03
C GLY A 370 22.51 -4.98 4.31
N GLN A 371 22.80 -4.03 5.19
CA GLN A 371 22.02 -3.81 6.43
C GLN A 371 20.58 -3.42 6.13
N ALA A 372 20.36 -2.55 5.14
CA ALA A 372 19.03 -2.18 4.70
C ALA A 372 18.24 -3.37 4.13
N ARG A 373 18.89 -4.25 3.34
CA ARG A 373 18.26 -5.47 2.84
C ARG A 373 17.81 -6.39 3.97
N LEU A 374 18.61 -6.52 5.04
CA LEU A 374 18.21 -7.29 6.23
C LEU A 374 16.96 -6.70 6.87
N ARG A 375 16.85 -5.37 6.92
CA ARG A 375 15.68 -4.68 7.48
C ARG A 375 14.40 -4.93 6.69
N TYR A 376 14.48 -4.92 5.36
CA TYR A 376 13.33 -5.22 4.50
C TYR A 376 13.11 -6.72 4.27
N GLY A 377 14.01 -7.57 4.78
CA GLY A 377 13.96 -9.02 4.61
C GLY A 377 12.59 -9.64 4.95
N PRO A 378 12.00 -9.37 6.13
CA PRO A 378 10.68 -9.89 6.49
C PRO A 378 9.56 -9.46 5.53
N LEU A 379 9.62 -8.21 5.06
CA LEU A 379 8.64 -7.65 4.14
C LEU A 379 8.77 -8.28 2.73
N VAL A 380 10.00 -8.45 2.24
CA VAL A 380 10.30 -9.14 0.97
C VAL A 380 9.84 -10.59 1.04
N TRP A 381 10.16 -11.31 2.12
CA TRP A 381 9.75 -12.70 2.29
C TRP A 381 8.23 -12.86 2.31
N THR A 382 7.53 -11.94 2.99
CA THR A 382 6.06 -11.92 2.99
C THR A 382 5.53 -11.68 1.58
N MET A 383 6.08 -10.71 0.84
CA MET A 383 5.69 -10.43 -0.54
C MET A 383 5.88 -11.65 -1.45
N GLU A 384 7.01 -12.34 -1.33
CA GLU A 384 7.29 -13.58 -2.08
C GLU A 384 6.29 -14.69 -1.74
N ARG A 385 5.99 -14.90 -0.45
CA ARG A 385 4.97 -15.87 -0.01
C ARG A 385 3.58 -15.52 -0.55
N MET A 386 3.20 -14.25 -0.53
CA MET A 386 1.91 -13.82 -1.07
C MET A 386 1.80 -14.08 -2.57
N LEU A 387 2.87 -13.82 -3.34
CA LEU A 387 2.91 -14.11 -4.77
C LEU A 387 2.82 -15.62 -5.05
N GLU A 388 3.47 -16.44 -4.24
CA GLU A 388 3.35 -17.88 -4.30
C GLU A 388 1.90 -18.32 -4.05
N GLU A 389 1.24 -17.79 -3.03
CA GLU A 389 -0.17 -18.08 -2.74
C GLU A 389 -1.11 -17.65 -3.86
N VAL A 390 -0.86 -16.49 -4.48
CA VAL A 390 -1.62 -16.05 -5.67
C VAL A 390 -1.49 -17.06 -6.80
N CYS A 391 -0.27 -17.49 -7.11
CA CYS A 391 -0.02 -18.49 -8.16
C CYS A 391 -0.70 -19.83 -7.82
N ARG A 392 -0.59 -20.27 -6.57
CA ARG A 392 -1.22 -21.51 -6.09
C ARG A 392 -2.74 -21.46 -6.16
N LYS A 393 -3.36 -20.36 -5.72
CA LYS A 393 -4.81 -20.15 -5.81
C LYS A 393 -5.28 -20.06 -7.25
N ALA A 394 -4.60 -19.31 -8.12
CA ALA A 394 -4.92 -19.24 -9.55
C ALA A 394 -4.84 -20.63 -10.21
N GLY A 395 -3.80 -21.39 -9.91
CA GLY A 395 -3.63 -22.77 -10.36
C GLY A 395 -4.78 -23.68 -9.94
N ARG A 396 -5.18 -23.63 -8.66
CA ARG A 396 -6.33 -24.40 -8.13
C ARG A 396 -7.65 -24.00 -8.78
N ILE A 397 -7.87 -22.70 -8.99
CA ILE A 397 -9.06 -22.18 -9.67
C ILE A 397 -9.13 -22.70 -11.12
N MET A 398 -8.01 -22.65 -11.86
CA MET A 398 -7.94 -23.18 -13.22
C MET A 398 -8.20 -24.69 -13.28
N GLN A 399 -7.64 -25.44 -12.33
CA GLN A 399 -7.88 -26.88 -12.21
C GLN A 399 -9.35 -27.21 -11.91
N ALA A 400 -10.02 -26.38 -11.10
CA ALA A 400 -11.41 -26.60 -10.70
C ALA A 400 -12.43 -26.15 -11.75
N LEU A 401 -12.13 -25.10 -12.54
CA LEU A 401 -13.12 -24.43 -13.39
C LEU A 401 -12.97 -24.64 -14.90
N ASP A 402 -11.76 -24.82 -15.43
CA ASP A 402 -11.54 -24.62 -16.88
C ASP A 402 -10.62 -25.63 -17.58
N LEU A 403 -9.94 -26.50 -16.84
CA LEU A 403 -8.99 -27.44 -17.43
C LEU A 403 -9.19 -28.85 -16.86
N GLY A 404 -9.29 -29.81 -17.77
CA GLY A 404 -8.82 -31.17 -17.47
C GLY A 404 -7.42 -31.13 -16.84
N PRO A 405 -7.00 -32.21 -16.17
CA PRO A 405 -6.18 -32.17 -14.97
C PRO A 405 -4.87 -31.36 -15.11
N ILE A 406 -4.88 -30.11 -14.61
CA ILE A 406 -3.65 -29.45 -14.15
C ILE A 406 -3.55 -29.74 -12.66
N ASN A 407 -3.01 -30.91 -12.31
CA ASN A 407 -2.83 -31.28 -10.90
C ASN A 407 -1.78 -30.39 -10.24
N ILE A 408 -2.22 -29.50 -9.33
CA ILE A 408 -1.34 -28.69 -8.45
C ILE A 408 -1.62 -29.09 -7.00
N GLN A 409 -1.06 -30.23 -6.62
CA GLN A 409 -0.79 -30.58 -5.23
C GLN A 409 0.60 -30.07 -4.86
N ALA A 410 0.67 -29.38 -3.72
CA ALA A 410 1.88 -29.07 -2.98
C ALA A 410 2.45 -30.37 -2.41
N GLY A 411 3.77 -30.53 -2.43
CA GLY A 411 4.41 -31.54 -1.59
C GLY A 411 4.23 -31.11 -0.14
N THR A 412 3.33 -31.77 0.58
CA THR A 412 3.43 -31.87 2.03
C THR A 412 4.63 -32.77 2.31
N THR A 413 5.75 -32.16 2.70
CA THR A 413 6.75 -32.88 3.49
C THR A 413 6.11 -33.20 4.84
N GLU A 414 6.10 -34.49 5.18
CA GLU A 414 5.81 -35.02 6.51
C GLU A 414 6.69 -34.39 7.59
#